data_AF-A0A919ZZ67-F1
#
_entry.id   AF-A0A919ZZ67-F1
#
_cell.length_a   1.000
_cell.length_b   1.000
_cell.length_c   1.000
_cell.angle_alpha   90.00
_cell.angle_beta   90.00
_cell.angle_gamma   90.00
#
_symmetry.space_group_name_H-M   'P 1'
#
loop_
_entity.id
_entity.type
_entity.pdbx_description
1 polymer ?
#
loop_
_entity_poly.entity_id
_entity_poly.type
_entity_poly.pdbx_seq_one_letter_code
_entity_poly.pdbx_strand_id
1 'polypeptide(L)'
;MVGVLGKPMSIIRAICKSDLKDLTIVTYGGPDVGLLCSAKKVKKLIFGFVSLDIIPLDSHFRKARQAGEIKELMEIDEGMLQWGLRAAAMRLPFYQLELVLVQMFWVKIKKLNWLNHHMMMVRSLCDASNKLRC
;
A
#
# COMPACT_ATOMS: atom_id res chain seq x y z
N MET A 1 12.09 -1.66 13.19
CA MET A 1 12.26 -3.09 12.84
C MET A 1 10.98 -3.83 13.22
N VAL A 2 10.04 -3.97 12.27
CA VAL A 2 8.72 -4.62 12.46
C VAL A 2 8.55 -5.75 11.40
N GLY A 3 9.56 -6.01 10.57
CA GLY A 3 9.41 -6.83 9.36
C GLY A 3 9.23 -8.33 9.59
N VAL A 4 9.86 -8.91 10.63
CA VAL A 4 9.87 -10.36 10.86
C VAL A 4 8.99 -10.80 12.05
N LEU A 5 8.78 -9.95 13.05
CA LEU A 5 8.07 -10.35 14.27
C LEU A 5 6.56 -10.58 14.04
N GLY A 6 6.04 -11.66 14.63
CA GLY A 6 4.60 -11.95 14.67
C GLY A 6 3.94 -12.37 13.35
N LYS A 7 4.72 -12.61 12.28
CA LYS A 7 4.17 -13.04 10.99
C LYS A 7 3.61 -14.47 11.08
N PRO A 8 2.36 -14.73 10.65
CA PRO A 8 1.76 -16.06 10.71
C PRO A 8 2.34 -17.00 9.64
N MET A 9 3.56 -17.48 9.84
CA MET A 9 4.26 -18.30 8.85
C MET A 9 3.62 -19.67 8.61
N SER A 10 2.87 -20.19 9.58
CA SER A 10 2.10 -21.44 9.41
C SER A 10 1.06 -21.31 8.30
N ILE A 11 0.26 -20.23 8.31
CA ILE A 11 -0.77 -20.02 7.30
C ILE A 11 -0.15 -19.71 5.94
N ILE A 12 0.93 -18.94 5.89
CA ILE A 12 1.62 -18.61 4.64
C ILE A 12 2.17 -19.88 3.98
N ARG A 13 2.79 -20.78 4.76
CA ARG A 13 3.27 -22.08 4.24
C ARG A 13 2.13 -22.96 3.76
N ALA A 14 0.98 -22.95 4.44
CA ALA A 14 -0.21 -23.68 3.98
C ALA A 14 -0.74 -23.10 2.67
N ILE A 15 -0.81 -21.77 2.54
CA ILE A 15 -1.18 -21.08 1.30
C ILE A 15 -0.20 -21.41 0.17
N CYS A 16 1.10 -21.49 0.45
CA CYS A 16 2.08 -21.92 -0.55
C CYS A 16 1.84 -23.35 -1.06
N LYS A 17 1.29 -24.24 -0.23
CA LYS A 17 0.97 -25.63 -0.59
C LYS A 17 -0.39 -25.82 -1.27
N SER A 18 -1.33 -24.89 -1.10
CA SER A 18 -2.68 -25.00 -1.68
C SER A 18 -2.73 -24.61 -3.17
N ASP A 19 -3.86 -24.80 -3.85
CA ASP A 19 -4.03 -24.39 -5.26
C ASP A 19 -4.46 -22.92 -5.43
N LEU A 20 -4.41 -22.12 -4.37
CA LEU A 20 -4.78 -20.69 -4.42
C LEU A 20 -3.84 -19.92 -5.35
N LYS A 21 -4.44 -19.12 -6.25
CA LYS A 21 -3.74 -18.28 -7.22
C LYS A 21 -4.36 -16.88 -7.23
N ASP A 22 -3.65 -15.95 -7.87
CA ASP A 22 -4.11 -14.57 -8.10
C ASP A 22 -4.47 -13.77 -6.84
N LEU A 23 -3.68 -13.92 -5.78
CA LEU A 23 -3.93 -13.27 -4.49
C LEU A 23 -3.62 -11.77 -4.54
N THR A 24 -4.49 -10.98 -3.91
CA THR A 24 -4.24 -9.59 -3.55
C THR A 24 -3.78 -9.53 -2.11
N ILE A 25 -2.57 -9.04 -1.88
CA ILE A 25 -1.95 -9.03 -0.55
C ILE A 25 -1.74 -7.58 -0.12
N VAL A 26 -2.18 -7.29 1.10
CA VAL A 26 -1.94 -6.02 1.81
C VAL A 26 -1.12 -6.35 3.05
N THR A 27 0.12 -5.87 3.14
CA THR A 27 1.02 -6.28 4.24
C THR A 27 2.11 -5.25 4.54
N TYR A 28 2.55 -5.22 5.80
CA TYR A 28 3.88 -4.74 6.15
C TYR A 28 4.86 -5.85 5.82
N GLY A 29 5.59 -5.70 4.70
CA GLY A 29 6.31 -6.79 4.08
C GLY A 29 7.51 -7.29 4.89
N GLY A 30 7.81 -8.57 4.69
CA GLY A 30 8.95 -9.29 5.23
C GLY A 30 9.06 -10.69 4.61
N PRO A 31 9.30 -11.75 5.39
CA PRO A 31 9.49 -13.11 4.85
C PRO A 31 8.21 -13.72 4.25
N ASP A 32 7.04 -13.16 4.59
CA ASP A 32 5.74 -13.52 4.05
C ASP A 32 5.63 -13.23 2.56
N VAL A 33 6.00 -12.01 2.16
CA VAL A 33 5.97 -11.57 0.76
C VAL A 33 6.98 -12.38 -0.05
N GLY A 34 8.18 -12.60 0.49
CA GLY A 34 9.21 -13.40 -0.17
C GLY A 34 8.73 -14.80 -0.53
N LEU A 35 8.10 -15.49 0.42
CA LEU A 35 7.62 -16.86 0.20
C LEU A 35 6.47 -16.92 -0.81
N LEU A 36 5.53 -15.96 -0.75
CA LEU A 36 4.40 -15.89 -1.67
C LEU A 36 4.83 -15.49 -3.08
N CYS A 37 5.84 -14.62 -3.21
CA CYS A 37 6.49 -14.29 -4.48
C CYS A 37 7.21 -15.51 -5.06
N SER A 38 7.95 -16.27 -4.25
CA SER A 38 8.61 -17.49 -4.71
C SER A 38 7.61 -18.55 -5.20
N ALA A 39 6.41 -18.60 -4.62
CA ALA A 39 5.34 -19.50 -5.03
C ALA A 39 4.53 -18.99 -6.23
N LYS A 40 4.80 -17.78 -6.74
CA LYS A 40 4.10 -17.13 -7.88
C LYS A 40 2.58 -17.02 -7.69
N LYS A 41 2.13 -16.77 -6.45
CA LYS A 41 0.69 -16.68 -6.12
C LYS A 41 0.15 -15.25 -6.05
N VAL A 42 1.03 -14.27 -6.18
CA VAL A 42 0.70 -12.85 -5.98
C VAL A 42 0.33 -12.21 -7.32
N LYS A 43 -0.90 -11.72 -7.44
CA LYS A 43 -1.33 -10.88 -8.57
C LYS A 43 -1.14 -9.40 -8.26
N LYS A 44 -1.60 -8.99 -7.08
CA LYS A 44 -1.54 -7.61 -6.62
C LYS A 44 -0.87 -7.55 -5.25
N LEU A 45 0.14 -6.70 -5.12
CA LEU A 45 0.84 -6.47 -3.87
C LEU A 45 0.73 -5.00 -3.49
N ILE A 46 0.12 -4.75 -2.34
CA ILE A 46 0.04 -3.43 -1.70
C ILE A 46 0.88 -3.51 -0.41
N PHE A 47 1.95 -2.73 -0.32
CA PHE A 47 2.86 -2.82 0.82
C PHE A 47 3.41 -1.45 1.25
N GLY A 48 3.71 -1.37 2.55
CA GLY A 48 4.38 -0.22 3.19
C GLY A 48 5.89 -0.22 2.91
N PHE A 49 6.53 -1.32 3.27
CA PHE A 49 7.93 -1.65 3.00
C PHE A 49 8.07 -3.16 2.90
N VAL A 50 9.17 -3.67 2.33
CA VAL A 50 9.53 -5.09 2.38
C VAL A 50 10.97 -5.18 2.83
N SER A 51 11.20 -5.58 4.09
CA SER A 51 12.55 -5.78 4.63
C SER A 51 12.60 -6.99 5.54
N LEU A 52 13.76 -7.64 5.58
CA LEU A 52 14.11 -8.61 6.61
C LEU A 52 14.97 -7.83 7.62
N ASP A 53 14.73 -7.99 8.92
CA ASP A 53 15.37 -7.12 9.93
C ASP A 53 16.93 -7.13 9.84
N ILE A 54 17.52 -8.20 9.30
CA ILE A 54 18.98 -8.33 9.09
C ILE A 54 19.39 -8.06 7.62
N ILE A 55 18.51 -8.35 6.65
CA ILE A 55 18.81 -8.24 5.22
C ILE A 55 17.85 -7.19 4.63
N PRO A 56 18.36 -6.08 4.06
CA PRO A 56 17.53 -4.92 3.75
C PRO A 56 16.42 -5.20 2.74
N LEU A 57 16.55 -6.23 1.90
CA LEU A 57 15.53 -6.60 0.93
C LEU A 57 15.41 -8.12 0.81
N ASP A 58 14.18 -8.62 0.77
CA ASP A 58 13.94 -10.03 0.50
C ASP A 58 14.38 -10.40 -0.93
N SER A 59 15.19 -11.45 -1.05
CA SER A 59 15.79 -11.84 -2.33
C SER A 59 14.77 -12.36 -3.34
N HIS A 60 13.69 -13.01 -2.88
CA HIS A 60 12.62 -13.51 -3.73
C HIS A 60 11.74 -12.36 -4.21
N PHE A 61 11.44 -11.42 -3.33
CA PHE A 61 10.74 -10.18 -3.70
C PHE A 61 11.53 -9.38 -4.74
N ARG A 62 12.85 -9.21 -4.54
CA ARG A 62 13.73 -8.53 -5.50
C ARG A 62 13.70 -9.18 -6.87
N LYS A 63 13.85 -10.51 -6.92
CA LYS A 63 13.84 -11.28 -8.18
C LYS A 63 12.48 -11.19 -8.87
N ALA A 64 11.38 -11.38 -8.15
CA ALA A 64 10.03 -11.30 -8.70
C ALA A 64 9.72 -9.91 -9.27
N ARG A 65 10.21 -8.85 -8.61
CA ARG A 65 10.09 -7.48 -9.11
C ARG A 65 10.92 -7.25 -10.37
N GLN A 66 12.18 -7.69 -10.38
CA GLN A 66 13.08 -7.53 -11.54
C GLN A 66 12.59 -8.33 -12.75
N ALA A 67 12.00 -9.51 -12.52
CA ALA A 67 11.42 -10.35 -13.56
C ALA A 67 10.03 -9.89 -14.03
N GLY A 68 9.43 -8.87 -13.39
CA GLY A 68 8.09 -8.38 -13.74
C GLY A 68 6.97 -9.38 -13.47
N GLU A 69 7.17 -10.32 -12.53
CA GLU A 69 6.20 -11.39 -12.24
C GLU A 69 4.96 -10.87 -11.49
N ILE A 70 5.08 -9.71 -10.83
CA ILE A 70 3.99 -9.05 -10.09
C ILE A 70 3.25 -8.09 -11.04
N LYS A 71 2.00 -8.41 -11.38
CA LYS A 71 1.18 -7.63 -12.33
C LYS A 71 0.86 -6.23 -11.81
N GLU A 72 0.43 -6.14 -10.55
CA GLU A 72 0.03 -4.88 -9.93
C GLU A 72 0.81 -4.67 -8.64
N LEU A 73 1.69 -3.67 -8.64
CA LEU A 73 2.51 -3.33 -7.48
C LEU A 73 2.20 -1.91 -7.01
N MET A 74 1.74 -1.79 -5.77
CA MET A 74 1.39 -0.52 -5.14
C MET A 74 2.23 -0.34 -3.88
N GLU A 75 3.18 0.58 -3.98
CA GLU A 75 3.92 1.08 -2.83
C GLU A 75 3.15 2.22 -2.21
N ILE A 76 2.80 2.04 -0.93
CA ILE A 76 2.09 3.03 -0.12
C ILE A 76 3.00 3.33 1.07
N ASP A 77 2.98 4.54 1.62
CA ASP A 77 3.73 4.78 2.84
C ASP A 77 3.12 4.00 4.03
N GLU A 78 3.95 3.71 5.04
CA GLU A 78 3.54 2.93 6.21
C GLU A 78 2.36 3.55 6.97
N GLY A 79 2.32 4.88 7.02
CA GLY A 79 1.27 5.64 7.67
C GLY A 79 -0.05 5.51 6.90
N MET A 80 -0.04 5.71 5.59
CA MET A 80 -1.18 5.52 4.70
C MET A 80 -1.73 4.09 4.76
N LEU A 81 -0.86 3.08 4.86
CA LEU A 81 -1.30 1.70 5.06
C LEU A 81 -2.02 1.54 6.41
N GLN A 82 -1.44 2.08 7.48
CA GLN A 82 -2.01 2.03 8.83
C GLN A 82 -3.36 2.72 8.90
N TRP A 83 -3.45 3.94 8.36
CA TRP A 83 -4.66 4.74 8.35
C TRP A 83 -5.71 4.18 7.41
N GLY A 84 -5.32 3.58 6.28
CA GLY A 84 -6.23 2.86 5.39
C GLY A 84 -6.87 1.67 6.08
N LEU A 85 -6.08 0.85 6.79
CA LEU A 85 -6.60 -0.27 7.59
C LEU A 85 -7.49 0.23 8.74
N ARG A 86 -7.11 1.33 9.41
CA ARG A 86 -7.92 1.94 10.47
C ARG A 86 -9.23 2.49 9.96
N ALA A 87 -9.24 3.16 8.81
CA ALA A 87 -10.44 3.65 8.14
C ALA A 87 -11.39 2.49 7.81
N ALA A 88 -10.85 1.40 7.26
CA ALA A 88 -11.61 0.20 6.95
C ALA A 88 -12.21 -0.45 8.21
N ALA A 89 -11.45 -0.52 9.31
CA ALA A 89 -11.95 -1.01 10.59
C ALA A 89 -13.10 -0.16 11.15
N MET A 90 -13.01 1.17 10.98
CA MET A 90 -14.07 2.13 11.34
C MET A 90 -15.21 2.22 10.33
N ARG A 91 -15.15 1.45 9.22
CA ARG A 91 -16.11 1.49 8.10
C ARG A 91 -16.28 2.88 7.48
N LEU A 92 -15.22 3.69 7.51
CA LEU A 92 -15.17 4.99 6.88
C LEU A 92 -14.64 4.86 5.43
N PRO A 93 -15.18 5.64 4.47
CA PRO A 93 -14.71 5.60 3.09
C PRO A 93 -13.29 6.16 2.93
N PHE A 94 -12.87 7.06 3.81
CA PHE A 94 -11.52 7.61 3.87
C PHE A 94 -11.23 8.16 5.27
N TYR A 95 -9.94 8.32 5.61
CA TYR A 95 -9.49 8.99 6.83
C TYR A 95 -8.72 10.25 6.43
N GLN A 96 -9.12 11.41 6.93
CA GLN A 96 -8.40 12.66 6.65
C GLN A 96 -7.10 12.71 7.46
N LEU A 97 -6.00 12.87 6.75
CA LEU A 97 -4.67 13.09 7.32
C LEU A 97 -4.21 14.50 6.96
N GLU A 98 -4.08 15.37 7.96
CA GLU A 98 -3.61 16.75 7.73
C GLU A 98 -2.13 16.79 7.27
N LEU A 99 -1.33 15.76 7.57
CA LEU A 99 0.11 15.74 7.30
C LEU A 99 0.53 15.02 5.99
N VAL A 100 -0.37 14.28 5.32
CA VAL A 100 -0.03 13.51 4.11
C VAL A 100 -0.16 14.32 2.81
N LEU A 101 -0.69 15.54 2.88
CA LEU A 101 -0.78 16.43 1.72
C LEU A 101 0.57 16.75 1.08
N VAL A 102 1.69 16.67 1.82
CA VAL A 102 3.03 16.92 1.26
C VAL A 102 3.49 15.77 0.35
N GLN A 103 3.17 14.52 0.66
CA GLN A 103 3.60 13.35 -0.12
C GLN A 103 2.66 13.04 -1.29
N MET A 104 1.35 13.27 -1.12
CA MET A 104 0.40 13.08 -2.20
C MET A 104 0.57 14.13 -3.32
N PHE A 105 1.19 15.28 -3.03
CA PHE A 105 1.49 16.31 -4.03
C PHE A 105 2.53 15.85 -5.06
N TRP A 106 3.50 15.00 -4.70
CA TRP A 106 4.57 14.60 -5.62
C TRP A 106 4.21 13.43 -6.56
N VAL A 107 3.40 12.47 -6.10
CA VAL A 107 2.98 11.31 -6.94
C VAL A 107 1.93 11.72 -7.98
N LYS A 108 1.15 12.79 -7.76
CA LYS A 108 0.13 13.26 -8.71
C LYS A 108 0.72 14.07 -9.88
N ILE A 109 1.88 14.72 -9.71
CA ILE A 109 2.46 15.65 -10.69
C ILE A 109 2.87 14.97 -12.02
N LYS A 110 3.20 13.67 -12.03
CA LYS A 110 3.51 12.96 -13.30
C LYS A 110 2.28 12.45 -14.08
N LYS A 111 1.08 12.51 -13.51
CA LYS A 111 -0.16 12.04 -14.16
C LYS A 111 -1.15 13.16 -14.49
N LEU A 112 -0.70 14.41 -14.41
CA LEU A 112 -1.53 15.60 -14.57
C LEU A 112 -1.10 16.39 -15.82
N ASN A 113 -1.35 15.83 -17.00
CA ASN A 113 -1.29 16.61 -18.24
C ASN A 113 -2.58 16.47 -19.08
N TRP A 114 -3.69 16.08 -18.45
CA TRP A 114 -4.94 15.83 -19.14
C TRP A 114 -6.14 16.03 -18.21
N LEU A 115 -6.58 17.29 -18.03
CA LEU A 115 -7.95 17.76 -17.73
C LEU A 115 -7.94 19.09 -16.96
N ASN A 116 -7.59 20.16 -17.66
CA ASN A 116 -7.68 21.57 -17.24
C ASN A 116 -9.12 22.12 -17.27
N HIS A 117 -10.14 21.40 -16.76
CA HIS A 117 -11.52 21.90 -16.86
C HIS A 117 -12.43 21.80 -15.62
N HIS A 118 -11.96 21.32 -14.45
CA HIS A 118 -12.83 21.22 -13.26
C HIS A 118 -12.31 21.90 -11.99
N MET A 119 -11.42 22.88 -12.12
CA MET A 119 -10.82 23.63 -11.00
C MET A 119 -11.72 24.73 -10.41
N MET A 120 -13.04 24.56 -10.43
CA MET A 120 -14.01 25.51 -9.85
C MET A 120 -14.67 25.02 -8.56
N MET A 121 -14.65 23.70 -8.27
CA MET A 121 -15.42 23.14 -7.15
C MET A 121 -14.65 23.04 -5.82
N VAL A 122 -13.30 23.10 -5.86
CA VAL A 122 -12.46 22.97 -4.65
C VAL A 122 -12.36 24.27 -3.85
N ARG A 123 -12.61 25.44 -4.48
CA ARG A 123 -12.59 26.74 -3.79
C ARG A 123 -13.79 26.92 -2.85
N SER A 124 -14.98 26.45 -3.23
CA SER A 124 -16.18 26.66 -2.40
C SER A 124 -16.21 25.83 -1.10
N LEU A 125 -15.55 24.67 -1.09
CA LEU A 125 -15.46 23.82 0.10
C LEU A 125 -14.46 24.34 1.15
N CYS A 126 -13.44 25.08 0.71
CA CYS A 126 -12.48 25.73 1.62
C CYS A 126 -13.14 26.95 2.32
N ASP A 127 -13.95 27.72 1.58
CA ASP A 127 -14.68 28.88 2.14
C ASP A 127 -15.80 28.47 3.11
N ALA A 128 -16.42 27.29 2.92
CA ALA A 128 -17.44 26.77 3.84
C ALA A 128 -16.86 26.35 5.20
N SER A 129 -15.61 25.88 5.24
CA SER A 129 -14.94 25.47 6.48
C SER A 129 -14.57 26.66 7.37
N ASN A 130 -14.27 27.83 6.78
CA ASN A 130 -13.93 29.04 7.53
C ASN A 130 -15.14 29.77 8.14
N LYS A 131 -16.37 29.41 7.74
CA LYS A 131 -17.62 30.02 8.24
C LYS A 131 -18.22 29.32 9.46
N LEU A 132 -17.70 28.14 9.82
CA LEU A 132 -18.11 27.34 10.99
C LEU A 132 -17.20 27.53 12.21
N ARG A 133 -16.35 28.58 12.19
CA ARG A 133 -15.38 28.88 13.26
C ARG A 133 -15.63 30.24 13.94
N CYS A 134 -16.85 30.78 13.85
CA CYS A 134 -17.36 31.89 14.67
C CYS A 134 -18.52 31.39 15.54
#